data_AF-M6W4Z2-F1
#
_entry.id   AF-M6W4Z2-F1
#
_cell.length_a   1.000
_cell.length_b   1.000
_cell.length_c   1.000
_cell.angle_alpha   90.00
_cell.angle_beta   90.00
_cell.angle_gamma   90.00
#
_symmetry.space_group_name_H-M   'P 1'
#
loop_
_entity.id
_entity.type
_entity.pdbx_description
1 polymer ?
#
loop_
_entity_poly.entity_id
_entity_poly.type
_entity_poly.pdbx_seq_one_letter_code
_entity_poly.pdbx_strand_id
1 'polypeptide(L)'
;MVLAPIALFVYNRPEHTKRTIDSLSNNDYAEQSELFVFCDGPKPDTNMDKIREVRSIVKEATGFKKVIVYEKKQCRFGKIHYIWSD
;
A
#
# COMPACT_ATOMS: atom_id res chain seq x y z
N MET A 1 -3.96 -9.10 22.32
CA MET A 1 -2.63 -9.03 21.69
C MET A 1 -2.62 -7.87 20.73
N VAL A 2 -1.50 -7.14 20.63
CA VAL A 2 -1.30 -6.16 19.57
C VAL A 2 -0.62 -6.90 18.43
N LEU A 3 -1.29 -7.04 17.28
CA LEU A 3 -0.70 -7.62 16.08
C LEU A 3 0.18 -6.58 15.39
N ALA A 4 1.24 -7.04 14.75
CA ALA A 4 2.17 -6.16 14.05
C ALA A 4 1.46 -5.49 12.86
N PRO A 5 1.63 -4.16 12.68
CA PRO A 5 1.12 -3.48 11.51
C PRO A 5 1.85 -3.95 10.24
N ILE A 6 1.11 -4.08 9.14
CA ILE A 6 1.64 -4.50 7.84
C ILE A 6 1.92 -3.24 7.03
N ALA A 7 3.18 -3.03 6.62
CA ALA A 7 3.57 -1.95 5.72
C ALA A 7 3.81 -2.50 4.30
N LEU A 8 3.01 -2.04 3.33
CA LEU A 8 3.08 -2.45 1.93
C LEU A 8 3.51 -1.28 1.05
N PHE A 9 4.61 -1.42 0.34
CA PHE A 9 5.12 -0.40 -0.59
C PHE A 9 4.76 -0.78 -2.02
N VAL A 10 4.03 0.09 -2.72
CA VAL A 10 3.53 -0.18 -4.07
C VAL A 10 3.87 0.96 -5.03
N TYR A 11 4.07 0.62 -6.30
CA TYR A 11 4.42 1.59 -7.34
C TYR A 11 3.59 1.38 -8.63
N ASN A 12 4.17 0.79 -9.69
CA ASN A 12 3.56 0.66 -11.02
C ASN A 12 3.23 -0.79 -11.41
N ARG A 13 2.99 -1.66 -10.42
CA ARG A 13 2.82 -3.11 -10.58
C ARG A 13 1.45 -3.57 -10.07
N PRO A 14 0.34 -3.26 -10.77
CA PRO A 14 -1.02 -3.55 -10.31
C PRO A 14 -1.26 -5.04 -10.04
N GLU A 15 -0.87 -5.94 -10.94
CA GLU A 15 -1.07 -7.38 -10.74
C GLU A 15 -0.35 -7.92 -9.50
N HIS A 16 0.90 -7.51 -9.27
CA HIS A 16 1.65 -7.95 -8.09
C HIS A 16 1.04 -7.38 -6.81
N THR A 17 0.60 -6.12 -6.84
CA THR A 17 -0.11 -5.50 -5.72
C THR A 17 -1.37 -6.29 -5.37
N LYS A 18 -2.20 -6.62 -6.36
CA LYS A 18 -3.43 -7.38 -6.15
C LYS A 18 -3.14 -8.75 -5.54
N ARG A 19 -2.23 -9.53 -6.14
CA ARG A 19 -1.85 -10.85 -5.63
C ARG A 19 -1.31 -10.80 -4.20
N THR A 20 -0.58 -9.74 -3.86
CA THR A 20 -0.04 -9.56 -2.52
C THR A 20 -1.15 -9.26 -1.53
N ILE A 21 -2.09 -8.37 -1.87
CA ILE A 21 -3.25 -8.05 -1.03
C ILE A 21 -4.12 -9.28 -0.82
N ASP A 22 -4.41 -10.04 -1.89
CA ASP A 22 -5.21 -11.28 -1.81
C ASP A 22 -4.51 -12.33 -0.94
N SER A 23 -3.19 -12.45 -1.02
CA SER A 23 -2.44 -13.39 -0.18
C SER A 23 -2.40 -12.93 1.28
N LEU A 24 -2.33 -11.61 1.51
CA LEU A 24 -2.33 -11.03 2.85
C LEU A 24 -3.70 -11.17 3.52
N SER A 25 -4.80 -10.91 2.80
CA SER A 25 -6.17 -10.99 3.32
C SER A 25 -6.60 -12.41 3.64
N ASN A 26 -6.03 -13.42 2.98
CA ASN A 26 -6.28 -14.83 3.26
C ASN A 26 -5.55 -15.37 4.51
N ASN A 27 -4.79 -14.55 5.25
CA ASN A 27 -4.17 -15.00 6.51
C ASN A 27 -5.15 -14.88 7.68
N ASP A 28 -5.08 -15.83 8.63
CA ASP A 28 -5.99 -15.94 9.79
C ASP A 28 -6.07 -14.67 10.66
N TYR A 29 -5.01 -13.85 10.67
CA TYR A 29 -4.92 -12.65 11.49
C TYR A 29 -5.01 -11.34 10.68
N ALA A 30 -5.33 -11.42 9.39
CA ALA A 30 -5.43 -10.25 8.52
C ALA A 30 -6.50 -9.28 9.02
N GLU A 31 -7.67 -9.78 9.41
CA GLU A 31 -8.81 -8.99 9.90
C GLU A 31 -8.52 -8.22 11.20
N GLN A 32 -7.47 -8.62 11.93
CA GLN A 32 -7.06 -7.98 13.19
C GLN A 32 -5.81 -7.10 13.02
N SER A 33 -5.18 -7.13 11.85
CA SER A 33 -3.97 -6.38 11.52
C SER A 33 -4.30 -5.09 10.76
N GLU A 34 -3.51 -4.05 10.98
CA GLU A 34 -3.63 -2.79 10.24
C GLU A 34 -2.70 -2.81 9.02
N LEU A 35 -3.22 -2.48 7.85
CA LEU A 35 -2.48 -2.41 6.59
C LEU A 35 -2.19 -0.94 6.23
N PHE A 36 -0.93 -0.60 6.12
CA PHE A 36 -0.42 0.69 5.69
C PHE A 36 0.18 0.57 4.31
N VAL A 37 -0.48 1.15 3.30
CA VAL A 37 -0.03 1.09 1.91
C VAL A 37 0.59 2.41 1.50
N PHE A 38 1.85 2.37 1.11
CA PHE A 38 2.61 3.52 0.62
C PHE A 38 2.70 3.45 -0.90
N CYS A 39 1.94 4.32 -1.56
CA CYS A 39 1.95 4.50 -3.01
C CYS A 39 2.95 5.60 -3.36
N ASP A 40 4.12 5.20 -3.87
CA ASP A 40 5.10 6.16 -4.36
C ASP A 40 4.56 6.91 -5.59
N GLY A 41 4.85 8.21 -5.66
CA GLY A 41 4.38 9.06 -6.74
C GLY A 41 5.09 8.72 -8.08
N PRO A 42 4.48 9.02 -9.23
CA PRO A 42 5.07 8.80 -10.54
C PRO A 42 6.44 9.50 -10.69
N LYS A 43 7.36 8.88 -11.41
CA LYS A 43 8.49 9.59 -12.03
C LYS A 43 8.02 10.32 -13.29
N PRO A 44 8.68 11.41 -13.71
CA PRO A 44 8.48 11.94 -15.06
C PRO A 44 8.63 10.80 -16.07
N ASP A 45 7.72 10.72 -17.04
CA ASP A 45 7.56 9.64 -18.04
C ASP A 45 7.01 8.29 -17.55
N THR A 46 6.50 8.21 -16.31
CA THR A 46 5.83 6.98 -15.85
C THR A 46 4.40 6.90 -16.38
N ASN A 47 4.01 5.71 -16.85
CA ASN A 47 2.64 5.41 -17.20
C ASN A 47 1.71 5.59 -15.98
N MET A 48 0.90 6.66 -16.04
CA MET A 48 -0.03 7.04 -14.98
C MET A 48 -1.18 6.05 -14.81
N ASP A 49 -1.52 5.28 -15.84
CA ASP A 49 -2.65 4.36 -15.81
C ASP A 49 -2.36 3.19 -14.86
N LYS A 50 -1.14 2.65 -14.89
CA LYS A 50 -0.72 1.61 -13.93
C LYS A 50 -0.75 2.10 -12.49
N ILE A 51 -0.42 3.36 -12.26
CA ILE A 51 -0.45 3.96 -10.91
C ILE A 51 -1.90 4.16 -10.45
N ARG A 52 -2.79 4.61 -11.34
CA ARG A 52 -4.23 4.72 -11.05
C ARG A 52 -4.82 3.36 -10.72
N GLU A 53 -4.47 2.33 -11.48
CA GLU A 53 -4.92 0.97 -11.27
C GLU A 53 -4.47 0.43 -9.90
N VAL A 54 -3.19 0.59 -9.55
CA VAL A 54 -2.66 0.26 -8.22
C VAL A 54 -3.45 0.98 -7.12
N ARG A 55 -3.74 2.28 -7.30
CA ARG A 55 -4.54 3.03 -6.31
C ARG A 55 -5.98 2.52 -6.19
N SER A 56 -6.61 2.07 -7.29
CA SER A 56 -7.94 1.46 -7.23
C SER A 56 -7.90 0.15 -6.45
N ILE A 57 -6.96 -0.74 -6.81
CA ILE A 57 -6.79 -2.05 -6.15
C ILE A 57 -6.57 -1.89 -4.64
N VAL A 58 -5.72 -0.94 -4.25
CA VAL A 58 -5.41 -0.69 -2.84
C VAL A 58 -6.59 -0.09 -2.08
N LYS A 59 -7.43 0.74 -2.74
CA LYS A 59 -8.66 1.29 -2.13
C LYS A 59 -9.76 0.25 -1.98
N GLU A 60 -9.79 -0.74 -2.87
CA GLU A 60 -10.71 -1.89 -2.82
C GLU A 60 -10.22 -3.01 -1.89
N ALA A 61 -9.02 -2.87 -1.30
CA ALA A 61 -8.49 -3.85 -0.37
C ALA A 61 -9.38 -3.97 0.87
N THR A 62 -9.87 -5.19 1.12
CA THR A 62 -10.72 -5.56 2.26
C THR A 62 -10.14 -6.78 2.97
N GLY A 63 -10.66 -7.13 4.15
CA GLY A 63 -10.13 -8.23 4.97
C GLY A 63 -9.01 -7.82 5.94
N PHE A 64 -8.87 -6.53 6.21
CA PHE A 64 -7.97 -5.99 7.23
C PHE A 64 -8.75 -5.17 8.26
N LYS A 65 -8.21 -5.05 9.47
CA LYS A 65 -8.82 -4.22 10.52
C LYS A 65 -8.96 -2.77 10.09
N LYS A 66 -7.94 -2.28 9.39
CA LYS A 66 -7.85 -0.91 8.90
C LYS A 66 -6.92 -0.88 7.70
N VAL A 67 -7.31 -0.18 6.65
CA VAL A 67 -6.46 0.08 5.48
C VAL A 67 -6.20 1.57 5.40
N ILE A 68 -4.93 1.97 5.47
CA ILE A 68 -4.49 3.36 5.36
C ILE A 68 -3.63 3.48 4.12
N VAL A 69 -3.99 4.39 3.22
CA VAL A 69 -3.31 4.58 1.94
C VAL A 69 -2.63 5.94 1.94
N TYR A 70 -1.31 5.93 1.82
CA TYR A 70 -0.49 7.13 1.65
C TYR A 70 -0.08 7.27 0.20
N GLU A 71 -0.72 8.19 -0.51
CA GLU A 71 -0.36 8.54 -1.88
C GLU A 71 0.53 9.78 -1.93
N LYS A 72 1.67 9.67 -2.62
CA LYS A 72 2.49 10.83 -2.95
C LYS A 72 2.17 11.35 -4.35
N LYS A 73 2.19 12.67 -4.50
CA LYS A 73 2.05 13.34 -5.82
C LYS A 73 3.29 13.16 -6.70
N GLN A 74 4.48 12.96 -6.11
CA GLN A 74 5.75 12.84 -6.82
C GLN A 74 6.68 11.83 -6.14
N CYS A 75 7.42 11.05 -6.94
CA CYS A 75 8.50 10.21 -6.43
C CYS A 75 9.66 11.09 -5.93
N ARG A 76 9.85 11.19 -4.61
CA ARG A 76 11.11 11.68 -4.04
C ARG A 76 11.95 10.46 -3.66
N PHE A 77 12.98 10.21 -4.45
CA PHE A 77 13.97 9.17 -4.15
C PHE A 77 14.55 9.36 -2.73
N GLY A 78 14.57 8.29 -1.95
CA GLY A 78 15.60 8.09 -0.93
C GLY A 78 15.39 8.68 0.48
N LYS A 79 14.16 8.98 0.91
CA LYS A 79 13.91 9.26 2.34
C LYS A 79 12.69 8.51 2.86
N ILE A 80 12.95 7.45 3.62
CA ILE A 80 12.01 6.96 4.63
C ILE A 80 12.03 8.05 5.72
N HIS A 81 11.14 9.04 5.59
CA HIS A 81 10.84 9.88 6.75
C HIS A 81 10.07 8.99 7.71
N TYR A 82 10.69 8.64 8.84
CA TYR A 82 9.96 8.15 10.00
C TYR A 82 8.96 9.24 10.39
N ILE A 83 7.72 9.09 9.93
CA ILE A 83 6.58 9.84 10.44
C ILE A 83 5.92 8.93 11.48
N TRP A 84 6.64 8.72 12.58
CA TRP A 84 6.06 8.32 13.85
C TRP A 84 6.61 9.35 14.84
N SER A 85 5.81 10.37 15.09
CA SER A 85 6.00 11.28 16.20
C SER A 85 4.69 11.29 16.96
N ASP A 86 4.76 10.64 18.13
CA ASP A 86 3.87 10.63 19.30
C ASP A 86 2.34 10.67 19.08
#